data_AF-A0AAU8JK19-F1
#
_entry.id   AF-A0AAU8JK19-F1
#
_cell.length_a   1.000
_cell.length_b   1.000
_cell.length_c   1.000
_cell.angle_alpha   90.00
_cell.angle_beta   90.00
_cell.angle_gamma   90.00
#
_symmetry.space_group_name_H-M   'P 1'
#
loop_
_entity.id
_entity.type
_entity.pdbx_description
1 polymer ?
#
loop_
_entity_poly.entity_id
_entity_poly.type
_entity_poly.pdbx_seq_one_letter_code
_entity_poly.pdbx_strand_id
1 'polypeptide(L)'
;MSESLLNIQFDKLNLDQTSSQAIEQLLAYSLSLIDPAKEPEAIAYLSQLQKQIVQLRSQKGNFGSKKIHVGVSELRQAFHAHSQSAAAEQIKQISAYLLLFYAVECGLKSIWLKQNKLQTTEQIPDRTLLSKDGHNLDRWVKELKISASQVSATPDFHLEKGGFSLNIEKAHQAWRYNIRLKGEDEKVLVEWLNSICNWIKENINR
;
A
#
# COMPACT_ATOMS: atom_id res chain seq x y z
N MET A 1 23.36 29.79 13.50
CA MET A 1 22.72 28.45 13.46
C MET A 1 23.74 27.40 13.87
N SER A 2 23.35 26.31 14.54
CA SER A 2 24.28 25.18 14.76
C SER A 2 24.62 24.53 13.41
N GLU A 3 25.88 24.12 13.22
CA GLU A 3 26.34 23.45 12.00
C GLU A 3 25.51 22.21 11.64
N SER A 4 24.94 21.54 12.65
CA SER A 4 24.06 20.38 12.48
C SER A 4 22.74 20.69 11.74
N LEU A 5 22.22 21.91 11.85
CA LEU A 5 20.99 22.32 11.16
C LEU A 5 21.24 22.84 9.75
N LEU A 6 22.50 23.12 9.38
CA LEU A 6 22.89 23.58 8.03
C LEU A 6 23.04 22.42 7.02
N ASN A 7 22.81 21.17 7.44
CA ASN A 7 23.05 19.99 6.61
C ASN A 7 21.81 19.07 6.49
N ILE A 8 20.61 19.64 6.58
CA ILE A 8 19.38 18.89 6.35
C ILE A 8 19.34 18.41 4.89
N GLN A 9 19.17 17.09 4.73
CA GLN A 9 19.11 16.40 3.44
C GLN A 9 17.71 15.78 3.27
N PHE A 10 16.81 16.50 2.59
CA PHE A 10 15.42 16.06 2.42
C PHE A 10 15.27 14.80 1.55
N ASP A 11 16.24 14.52 0.70
CA ASP A 11 16.31 13.31 -0.13
C ASP A 11 16.47 12.02 0.70
N LYS A 12 16.99 12.13 1.93
CA LYS A 12 17.06 11.01 2.89
C LYS A 12 15.75 10.76 3.65
N LEU A 13 14.76 11.64 3.50
CA LEU A 13 13.47 11.53 4.19
C LEU A 13 12.40 10.92 3.28
N ASN A 14 11.63 9.96 3.81
CA ASN A 14 10.50 9.38 3.09
C ASN A 14 9.23 10.24 3.20
N LEU A 15 9.27 11.44 2.61
CA LEU A 15 8.17 12.41 2.66
C LEU A 15 7.07 12.06 1.64
N ASP A 16 5.81 11.97 2.06
CA ASP A 16 4.67 11.91 1.13
C ASP A 16 4.29 13.32 0.62
N GLN A 17 3.28 13.40 -0.24
CA GLN A 17 2.86 14.66 -0.87
C GLN A 17 2.35 15.67 0.17
N THR A 18 1.55 15.21 1.14
CA THR A 18 0.99 16.03 2.22
C THR A 18 2.08 16.57 3.13
N SER A 19 3.02 15.72 3.54
CA SER A 19 4.17 16.09 4.38
C SER A 19 5.08 17.09 3.66
N SER A 20 5.31 16.88 2.36
CA SER A 20 6.11 17.80 1.54
C SER A 20 5.45 19.19 1.43
N GLN A 21 4.12 19.23 1.28
CA GLN A 21 3.36 20.48 1.22
C GLN A 21 3.35 21.21 2.57
N ALA A 22 3.22 20.49 3.68
CA ALA A 22 3.31 21.08 5.02
C ALA A 22 4.70 21.66 5.30
N ILE A 23 5.77 20.96 4.89
CA ILE A 23 7.15 21.46 5.01
C ILE A 23 7.38 22.69 4.14
N GLU A 24 6.87 22.72 2.91
CA GLU A 24 6.96 23.90 2.04
C GLU A 24 6.27 25.12 2.65
N GLN A 25 5.07 24.94 3.24
CA GLN A 25 4.36 26.00 3.95
C GLN A 25 5.14 26.50 5.17
N LEU A 26 5.72 25.58 5.95
CA LEU A 26 6.54 25.94 7.11
C LEU A 26 7.79 26.72 6.71
N LEU A 27 8.46 26.34 5.62
CA LEU A 27 9.63 27.04 5.09
C LEU A 27 9.26 28.44 4.59
N ALA A 28 8.14 28.58 3.88
CA ALA A 28 7.62 29.86 3.41
C ALA A 28 7.27 30.80 4.58
N TYR A 29 6.63 30.26 5.62
CA TYR A 29 6.34 31.01 6.85
C TYR A 29 7.64 31.41 7.58
N SER A 30 8.62 30.51 7.68
CA SER A 30 9.90 30.82 8.32
C SER A 30 10.65 31.94 7.59
N LEU A 31 10.63 31.93 6.24
CA LEU A 31 11.22 32.99 5.42
C LEU A 31 10.55 34.35 5.65
N SER A 32 9.23 34.40 5.90
CA SER A 32 8.52 35.66 6.12
C SER A 32 8.79 36.30 7.48
N LEU A 33 9.36 35.55 8.44
CA LEU A 33 9.72 36.03 9.77
C LEU A 33 11.13 36.63 9.85
N ILE A 34 11.96 36.42 8.83
CA ILE A 34 13.36 36.86 8.83
C ILE A 34 13.49 38.22 8.14
N ASP A 35 14.24 39.12 8.77
CA ASP A 35 14.64 40.39 8.17
C ASP A 35 15.78 40.17 7.14
N PRO A 36 15.55 40.46 5.85
CA PRO A 36 16.54 40.19 4.80
C PRO A 36 17.86 40.94 4.95
N ALA A 37 17.86 42.07 5.65
CA ALA A 37 19.07 42.85 5.87
C ALA A 37 19.95 42.29 7.00
N LYS A 38 19.40 41.44 7.87
CA LYS A 38 20.08 40.97 9.08
C LYS A 38 20.66 39.56 8.96
N GLU A 39 20.00 38.68 8.19
CA GLU A 39 20.37 37.26 8.14
C GLU A 39 20.37 36.70 6.70
N PRO A 40 21.23 37.23 5.80
CA PRO A 40 21.26 36.82 4.39
C PRO A 40 21.62 35.34 4.20
N GLU A 41 22.46 34.78 5.07
CA GLU A 41 22.85 33.37 5.03
C GLU A 41 21.68 32.43 5.37
N ALA A 42 20.86 32.79 6.36
CA ALA A 42 19.69 32.01 6.74
C ALA A 42 18.64 31.99 5.61
N ILE A 43 18.45 33.13 4.94
CA ILE A 43 17.56 33.24 3.77
C ILE A 43 18.06 32.39 2.61
N ALA A 44 19.36 32.45 2.31
CA ALA A 44 19.97 31.64 1.25
C ALA A 44 19.77 30.14 1.53
N TYR A 45 19.98 29.72 2.79
CA TYR A 45 19.81 28.34 3.21
C TYR A 45 18.35 27.86 3.13
N LEU A 46 17.40 28.62 3.69
CA LEU A 46 15.98 28.27 3.63
C LEU A 46 15.43 28.27 2.20
N SER A 47 15.89 29.20 1.36
CA SER A 47 15.54 29.23 -0.07
C SER A 47 16.09 28.01 -0.81
N GLN A 48 17.28 27.54 -0.46
CA GLN A 48 17.85 26.30 -1.00
C GLN A 48 17.02 25.09 -0.58
N LEU A 49 16.63 25.00 0.70
CA LEU A 49 15.76 23.94 1.21
C LEU A 49 14.38 23.94 0.52
N GLN A 50 13.81 25.12 0.27
CA GLN A 50 12.56 25.25 -0.48
C GLN A 50 12.70 24.75 -1.92
N LYS A 51 13.82 25.06 -2.61
CA LYS A 51 14.08 24.51 -3.95
C LYS A 51 14.20 22.98 -3.93
N GLN A 52 14.86 22.42 -2.91
CA GLN A 52 14.99 20.97 -2.75
C GLN A 52 13.63 20.29 -2.51
N ILE A 53 12.75 20.84 -1.68
CA ILE A 53 11.42 20.25 -1.43
C ILE A 53 10.56 20.27 -2.69
N VAL A 54 10.61 21.38 -3.46
CA VAL A 54 9.91 21.51 -4.75
C VAL A 54 10.46 20.54 -5.78
N GLN A 55 11.78 20.39 -5.85
CA GLN A 55 12.44 19.43 -6.73
C GLN A 55 12.14 17.99 -6.35
N LEU A 56 12.10 17.65 -5.06
CA LEU A 56 11.70 16.32 -4.60
C LEU A 56 10.23 16.03 -4.89
N ARG A 57 9.35 17.04 -4.83
CA ARG A 57 7.95 16.91 -5.26
C ARG A 57 7.83 16.69 -6.76
N SER A 58 8.57 17.44 -7.58
CA SER A 58 8.55 17.28 -9.04
C SER A 58 9.22 15.97 -9.46
N GLN A 59 10.31 15.57 -8.80
CA GLN A 59 10.96 14.29 -8.99
C GLN A 59 10.10 13.14 -8.50
N LYS A 60 9.38 13.22 -7.36
CA LYS A 60 8.39 12.18 -6.99
C LYS A 60 7.17 12.16 -7.90
N GLY A 61 6.83 13.30 -8.51
CA GLY A 61 5.86 13.38 -9.61
C GLY A 61 6.36 12.71 -10.90
N ASN A 62 7.67 12.69 -11.15
CA ASN A 62 8.30 12.10 -12.35
C ASN A 62 8.90 10.69 -12.12
N PHE A 63 9.11 10.32 -10.85
CA PHE A 63 9.30 8.97 -10.31
C PHE A 63 7.97 8.45 -9.77
N GLY A 64 6.87 8.89 -10.37
CA GLY A 64 5.85 7.92 -10.72
C GLY A 64 6.55 6.86 -11.56
N SER A 65 7.12 5.85 -10.89
CA SER A 65 7.26 4.51 -11.48
C SER A 65 6.03 4.35 -12.36
N LYS A 66 6.19 4.10 -13.66
CA LYS A 66 5.08 3.71 -14.54
C LYS A 66 4.46 2.46 -13.93
N LYS A 67 3.69 2.63 -12.84
CA LYS A 67 2.91 1.59 -12.21
C LYS A 67 1.90 1.29 -13.28
N ILE A 68 1.87 0.03 -13.68
CA ILE A 68 0.85 -0.43 -14.59
C ILE A 68 -0.47 -0.19 -13.86
N HIS A 69 -1.23 0.78 -14.36
CA HIS A 69 -2.57 1.01 -13.90
C HIS A 69 -3.45 -0.09 -14.48
N VAL A 70 -4.24 -0.71 -13.62
CA VAL A 70 -4.99 -1.90 -13.95
C VAL A 70 -6.47 -1.52 -13.92
N GLY A 71 -7.22 -1.90 -14.95
CA GLY A 71 -8.64 -1.65 -15.03
C GLY A 71 -9.46 -2.67 -14.26
N VAL A 72 -10.76 -2.38 -14.11
CA VAL A 72 -11.72 -3.30 -13.47
C VAL A 72 -11.74 -4.66 -14.18
N SER A 73 -11.71 -4.67 -15.52
CA SER A 73 -11.75 -5.90 -16.32
C SER A 73 -10.52 -6.77 -16.09
N GLU A 74 -9.33 -6.18 -16.09
CA GLU A 74 -8.07 -6.90 -15.86
C GLU A 74 -7.99 -7.44 -14.43
N LEU A 75 -8.45 -6.66 -13.43
CA LEU A 75 -8.51 -7.14 -12.03
C LEU A 75 -9.49 -8.32 -11.89
N ARG A 76 -10.64 -8.31 -12.57
CA ARG A 76 -11.58 -9.44 -12.57
C ARG A 76 -10.99 -10.67 -13.24
N GLN A 77 -10.34 -10.51 -14.38
CA GLN A 77 -9.66 -11.60 -15.07
C GLN A 77 -8.55 -12.19 -14.20
N ALA A 78 -7.75 -11.35 -13.55
CA ALA A 78 -6.72 -11.78 -12.60
C ALA A 78 -7.32 -12.55 -11.41
N PHE A 79 -8.43 -12.08 -10.83
CA PHE A 79 -9.14 -12.82 -9.77
C PHE A 79 -9.52 -14.24 -10.23
N HIS A 80 -10.14 -14.39 -11.39
CA HIS A 80 -10.54 -15.69 -11.91
C HIS A 80 -9.34 -16.58 -12.22
N ALA A 81 -8.33 -16.06 -12.92
CA ALA A 81 -7.13 -16.83 -13.28
C ALA A 81 -6.34 -17.31 -12.05
N HIS A 82 -6.15 -16.42 -11.06
CA HIS A 82 -5.41 -16.75 -9.84
C HIS A 82 -6.20 -17.69 -8.92
N SER A 83 -7.50 -17.47 -8.73
CA SER A 83 -8.33 -18.36 -7.89
C SER A 83 -8.46 -19.77 -8.49
N GLN A 84 -8.59 -19.88 -9.81
CA GLN A 84 -8.61 -21.18 -10.49
C GLN A 84 -7.25 -21.89 -10.36
N SER A 85 -6.15 -21.16 -10.54
CA SER A 85 -4.79 -21.72 -10.43
C SER A 85 -4.44 -22.13 -8.99
N ALA A 86 -4.91 -21.37 -7.99
CA ALA A 86 -4.76 -21.71 -6.57
C ALA A 86 -5.52 -23.01 -6.19
N ALA A 87 -6.59 -23.34 -6.90
CA ALA A 87 -7.39 -24.55 -6.68
C ALA A 87 -6.88 -25.78 -7.47
N ALA A 88 -5.86 -25.62 -8.33
CA ALA A 88 -5.36 -26.72 -9.15
C ALA A 88 -4.56 -27.73 -8.32
N GLU A 89 -4.87 -29.02 -8.43
CA GLU A 89 -4.28 -30.10 -7.62
C GLU A 89 -2.74 -30.22 -7.74
N GLN A 90 -2.18 -29.77 -8.86
CA GLN A 90 -0.77 -29.95 -9.21
C GLN A 90 0.14 -28.86 -8.60
N ILE A 91 -0.43 -27.80 -8.05
CA ILE A 91 0.34 -26.66 -7.56
C ILE A 91 0.92 -26.93 -6.18
N LYS A 92 2.16 -26.49 -5.94
CA LYS A 92 2.71 -26.50 -4.58
C LYS A 92 1.84 -25.63 -3.68
N GLN A 93 1.54 -26.16 -2.49
CA GLN A 93 0.65 -25.53 -1.51
C GLN A 93 0.98 -24.05 -1.24
N ILE A 94 2.26 -23.73 -1.03
CA ILE A 94 2.69 -22.33 -0.78
C ILE A 94 2.45 -21.39 -1.96
N SER A 95 2.59 -21.89 -3.20
CA SER A 95 2.29 -21.15 -4.41
C SER A 95 0.79 -20.99 -4.60
N ALA A 96 0.00 -22.00 -4.21
CA ALA A 96 -1.45 -21.93 -4.15
C ALA A 96 -1.92 -20.79 -3.23
N TYR A 97 -1.33 -20.69 -2.03
CA TYR A 97 -1.66 -19.66 -1.05
C TYR A 97 -1.30 -18.26 -1.53
N LEU A 98 -0.13 -18.11 -2.16
CA LEU A 98 0.27 -16.86 -2.78
C LEU A 98 -0.70 -16.42 -3.88
N LEU A 99 -1.13 -17.35 -4.74
CA LEU A 99 -2.10 -17.04 -5.78
C LEU A 99 -3.48 -16.72 -5.21
N LEU A 100 -3.92 -17.43 -4.17
CA LEU A 100 -5.18 -17.14 -3.48
C LEU A 100 -5.18 -15.73 -2.89
N PHE A 101 -4.06 -15.31 -2.28
CA PHE A 101 -3.90 -13.94 -1.78
C PHE A 101 -4.08 -12.89 -2.87
N TYR A 102 -3.36 -13.04 -3.99
CA TYR A 102 -3.46 -12.08 -5.09
C TYR A 102 -4.82 -12.15 -5.79
N ALA A 103 -5.46 -13.32 -5.86
CA ALA A 103 -6.83 -13.43 -6.31
C ALA A 103 -7.74 -12.55 -5.47
N VAL A 104 -7.74 -12.75 -4.15
CA VAL A 104 -8.55 -11.98 -3.20
C VAL A 104 -8.30 -10.47 -3.36
N GLU A 105 -7.04 -10.05 -3.41
CA GLU A 105 -6.70 -8.64 -3.62
C GLU A 105 -7.32 -8.07 -4.91
N CYS A 106 -7.12 -8.75 -6.04
CA CYS A 106 -7.64 -8.30 -7.32
C CYS A 106 -9.17 -8.24 -7.33
N GLY A 107 -9.83 -9.24 -6.73
CA GLY A 107 -11.27 -9.30 -6.61
C GLY A 107 -11.84 -8.13 -5.79
N LEU A 108 -11.31 -7.89 -4.59
CA LEU A 108 -11.74 -6.77 -3.73
C LEU A 108 -11.53 -5.42 -4.43
N LYS A 109 -10.34 -5.19 -5.03
CA LYS A 109 -10.05 -3.95 -5.77
C LYS A 109 -11.02 -3.74 -6.93
N SER A 110 -11.34 -4.80 -7.68
CA SER A 110 -12.28 -4.71 -8.80
C SER A 110 -13.70 -4.29 -8.36
N ILE A 111 -14.20 -4.86 -7.26
CA ILE A 111 -15.51 -4.54 -6.69
C ILE A 111 -15.50 -3.11 -6.18
N TRP A 112 -14.46 -2.71 -5.44
CA TRP A 112 -14.37 -1.37 -4.87
C TRP A 112 -14.31 -0.30 -5.96
N LEU A 113 -13.50 -0.50 -7.02
CA LEU A 113 -13.45 0.42 -8.16
C LEU A 113 -14.84 0.56 -8.80
N LYS A 114 -15.55 -0.56 -9.03
CA LYS A 114 -16.89 -0.53 -9.59
C LYS A 114 -17.89 0.23 -8.70
N GLN A 115 -17.89 -0.02 -7.39
CA GLN A 115 -18.77 0.68 -6.43
C GLN A 115 -18.52 2.19 -6.40
N ASN A 116 -17.26 2.60 -6.60
CA ASN A 116 -16.85 4.00 -6.63
C ASN A 116 -16.90 4.64 -8.03
N LYS A 117 -17.43 3.93 -9.03
CA LYS A 117 -17.53 4.38 -10.44
C LYS A 117 -16.17 4.76 -11.05
N LEU A 118 -15.11 4.08 -10.62
CA LEU A 118 -13.76 4.23 -11.13
C LEU A 118 -13.45 3.09 -12.12
N GLN A 119 -12.70 3.41 -13.16
CA GLN A 119 -12.31 2.50 -14.24
C GLN A 119 -10.96 1.85 -13.99
N THR A 120 -10.02 2.58 -13.37
CA THR A 120 -8.63 2.11 -13.19
C THR A 120 -8.10 2.45 -11.81
N THR A 121 -7.08 1.70 -11.37
CA THR A 121 -6.36 2.00 -10.12
C THR A 121 -5.71 3.38 -10.12
N GLU A 122 -5.44 3.98 -11.28
CA GLU A 122 -4.94 5.36 -11.37
C GLU A 122 -5.90 6.37 -10.73
N GLN A 123 -7.19 6.08 -10.76
CA GLN A 123 -8.21 7.02 -10.31
C GLN A 123 -8.49 6.92 -8.80
N ILE A 124 -7.82 6.01 -8.09
CA ILE A 124 -7.95 5.89 -6.63
C ILE A 124 -7.37 7.15 -5.96
N PRO A 125 -8.19 7.97 -5.27
CA PRO A 125 -7.73 9.22 -4.68
C PRO A 125 -6.72 9.00 -3.55
N ASP A 126 -7.00 8.03 -2.68
CA ASP A 126 -6.08 7.67 -1.60
C ASP A 126 -4.98 6.73 -2.11
N ARG A 127 -3.81 7.32 -2.39
CA ARG A 127 -2.64 6.60 -2.87
C ARG A 127 -2.08 5.60 -1.87
N THR A 128 -2.41 5.70 -0.58
CA THR A 128 -1.95 4.75 0.44
C THR A 128 -2.54 3.35 0.22
N LEU A 129 -3.73 3.24 -0.41
CA LEU A 129 -4.34 1.98 -0.88
C LEU A 129 -3.50 1.25 -1.94
N LEU A 130 -2.59 1.95 -2.61
CA LEU A 130 -1.76 1.46 -3.71
C LEU A 130 -0.26 1.53 -3.41
N SER A 131 0.10 1.87 -2.17
CA SER A 131 1.48 1.98 -1.72
C SER A 131 2.16 0.61 -1.68
N LYS A 132 3.46 0.55 -1.36
CA LYS A 132 4.19 -0.72 -1.18
C LYS A 132 3.58 -1.63 -0.10
N ASP A 133 2.79 -1.05 0.80
CA ASP A 133 2.01 -1.70 1.85
C ASP A 133 0.52 -1.84 1.44
N GLY A 134 0.17 -1.50 0.18
CA GLY A 134 -1.17 -1.58 -0.41
C GLY A 134 -1.71 -2.99 -0.68
N HIS A 135 -1.06 -3.99 -0.09
CA HIS A 135 -1.49 -5.39 0.00
C HIS A 135 -2.32 -5.64 1.28
N ASN A 136 -2.85 -4.58 1.89
CA ASN A 136 -3.67 -4.67 3.08
C ASN A 136 -5.10 -5.13 2.74
N LEU A 137 -5.31 -6.45 2.80
CA LEU A 137 -6.62 -7.05 2.61
C LEU A 137 -7.64 -6.62 3.68
N ASP A 138 -7.22 -6.45 4.94
CA ASP A 138 -8.08 -5.97 6.03
C ASP A 138 -8.67 -4.58 5.72
N ARG A 139 -7.85 -3.71 5.14
CA ARG A 139 -8.30 -2.40 4.68
C ARG A 139 -9.34 -2.51 3.59
N TRP A 140 -9.13 -3.35 2.57
CA TRP A 140 -10.12 -3.54 1.51
C TRP A 140 -11.44 -4.12 2.02
N VAL A 141 -11.38 -5.05 2.98
CA VAL A 141 -12.57 -5.60 3.67
C VAL A 141 -13.37 -4.48 4.37
N LYS A 142 -12.68 -3.56 5.06
CA LYS A 142 -13.28 -2.39 5.72
C LYS A 142 -13.86 -1.38 4.73
N GLU A 143 -13.12 -1.04 3.68
CA GLU A 143 -13.55 -0.11 2.63
C GLU A 143 -14.81 -0.61 1.90
N LEU A 144 -14.92 -1.92 1.71
CA LEU A 144 -16.09 -2.59 1.12
C LEU A 144 -17.22 -2.84 2.14
N LYS A 145 -17.02 -2.50 3.42
CA LYS A 145 -17.99 -2.69 4.51
C LYS A 145 -18.52 -4.12 4.58
N ILE A 146 -17.64 -5.10 4.39
CA ILE A 146 -18.01 -6.52 4.48
C ILE A 146 -18.35 -6.84 5.93
N SER A 147 -19.53 -7.42 6.16
CA SER A 147 -20.00 -7.76 7.50
C SER A 147 -19.13 -8.85 8.14
N ALA A 148 -18.91 -8.75 9.46
CA ALA A 148 -18.27 -9.79 10.27
C ALA A 148 -19.00 -11.14 10.21
N SER A 149 -20.29 -11.13 9.86
CA SER A 149 -21.08 -12.36 9.64
C SER A 149 -20.77 -13.06 8.32
N GLN A 150 -20.14 -12.37 7.37
CA GLN A 150 -19.77 -12.91 6.05
C GLN A 150 -18.29 -13.29 6.00
N VAL A 151 -17.43 -12.45 6.58
CA VAL A 151 -15.99 -12.65 6.68
C VAL A 151 -15.60 -12.34 8.12
N SER A 152 -14.97 -13.29 8.80
CA SER A 152 -14.53 -13.11 10.19
C SER A 152 -13.44 -12.04 10.30
N ALA A 153 -13.11 -11.67 11.54
CA ALA A 153 -12.01 -10.76 11.81
C ALA A 153 -10.71 -11.26 11.18
N THR A 154 -9.92 -10.32 10.66
CA THR A 154 -8.62 -10.61 10.04
C THR A 154 -7.70 -11.32 11.05
N PRO A 155 -7.19 -12.52 10.74
CA PRO A 155 -6.28 -13.22 11.62
C PRO A 155 -4.86 -12.63 11.55
N ASP A 156 -4.20 -12.58 12.69
CA ASP A 156 -2.75 -12.47 12.76
C ASP A 156 -2.11 -13.85 12.58
N PHE A 157 -0.82 -13.87 12.26
CA PHE A 157 -0.06 -15.11 12.12
C PHE A 157 1.37 -14.98 12.65
N HIS A 158 2.01 -16.11 12.91
CA HIS A 158 3.41 -16.17 13.29
C HIS A 158 4.22 -16.96 12.27
N LEU A 159 5.49 -16.59 12.14
CA LEU A 159 6.46 -17.41 11.43
C LEU A 159 6.78 -18.67 12.25
N GLU A 160 7.12 -19.77 11.57
CA GLU A 160 7.64 -20.98 12.22
C GLU A 160 8.94 -20.67 12.99
N LYS A 161 9.72 -19.72 12.46
CA LYS A 161 10.97 -19.21 13.07
C LYS A 161 10.88 -17.70 13.26
N GLY A 162 11.00 -17.24 14.51
CA GLY A 162 10.85 -15.83 14.88
C GLY A 162 9.46 -15.57 15.47
N GLY A 163 9.42 -15.18 16.74
CA GLY A 163 8.23 -15.24 17.58
C GLY A 163 7.32 -14.00 17.59
N PHE A 164 7.33 -13.18 16.54
CA PHE A 164 6.47 -11.99 16.49
C PHE A 164 5.17 -12.28 15.74
N SER A 165 4.06 -11.75 16.26
CA SER A 165 2.77 -11.72 15.57
C SER A 165 2.87 -10.76 14.37
N LEU A 166 2.44 -11.21 13.21
CA LEU A 166 2.45 -10.48 11.95
C LEU A 166 1.04 -10.36 11.41
N ASN A 167 0.74 -9.20 10.82
CA ASN A 167 -0.52 -8.94 10.14
C ASN A 167 -0.55 -9.59 8.74
N ILE A 168 -1.75 -9.94 8.26
CA ILE A 168 -2.03 -10.51 6.92
C ILE A 168 -1.26 -9.86 5.76
N GLU A 169 -1.00 -8.55 5.81
CA GLU A 169 -0.19 -7.82 4.83
C GLU A 169 1.19 -8.45 4.56
N LYS A 170 1.74 -9.21 5.51
CA LYS A 170 3.07 -9.83 5.38
C LYS A 170 3.00 -11.27 4.86
N ALA A 171 1.82 -11.90 4.81
CA ALA A 171 1.66 -13.30 4.40
C ALA A 171 2.16 -13.54 2.96
N HIS A 172 1.80 -12.65 2.03
CA HIS A 172 2.24 -12.77 0.63
C HIS A 172 3.78 -12.71 0.50
N GLN A 173 4.48 -11.99 1.38
CA GLN A 173 5.93 -11.92 1.38
C GLN A 173 6.53 -13.23 1.88
N ALA A 174 5.98 -13.77 2.97
CA ALA A 174 6.41 -15.06 3.51
C ALA A 174 6.29 -16.16 2.46
N TRP A 175 5.12 -16.29 1.81
CA TRP A 175 4.92 -17.27 0.77
C TRP A 175 5.79 -17.04 -0.47
N ARG A 176 5.97 -15.79 -0.89
CA ARG A 176 6.87 -15.45 -2.02
C ARG A 176 8.30 -15.89 -1.79
N TYR A 177 8.79 -15.79 -0.55
CA TYR A 177 10.16 -16.17 -0.18
C TYR A 177 10.25 -17.56 0.45
N ASN A 178 9.18 -18.35 0.35
CA ASN A 178 9.13 -19.71 0.88
C ASN A 178 9.46 -19.78 2.40
N ILE A 179 9.08 -18.74 3.16
CA ILE A 179 9.17 -18.69 4.61
C ILE A 179 7.93 -19.38 5.17
N ARG A 180 8.15 -20.32 6.11
CA ARG A 180 7.08 -21.10 6.73
C ARG A 180 6.38 -20.32 7.85
N LEU A 181 5.06 -20.42 7.87
CA LEU A 181 4.22 -19.97 8.98
C LEU A 181 4.00 -21.12 9.96
N LYS A 182 3.53 -20.83 11.18
CA LYS A 182 2.99 -21.86 12.07
C LYS A 182 1.79 -22.53 11.41
N GLY A 183 1.67 -23.85 11.52
CA GLY A 183 0.68 -24.63 10.77
C GLY A 183 -0.78 -24.26 11.11
N GLU A 184 -1.07 -24.01 12.38
CA GLU A 184 -2.40 -23.59 12.83
C GLU A 184 -2.75 -22.20 12.31
N ASP A 185 -1.82 -21.25 12.38
CA ASP A 185 -2.01 -19.89 11.89
C ASP A 185 -2.20 -19.87 10.38
N GLU A 186 -1.40 -20.63 9.62
CA GLU A 186 -1.52 -20.74 8.17
C GLU A 186 -2.87 -21.31 7.76
N LYS A 187 -3.37 -22.33 8.47
CA LYS A 187 -4.69 -22.91 8.22
C LYS A 187 -5.80 -21.87 8.42
N VAL A 188 -5.82 -21.17 9.56
CA VAL A 188 -6.81 -20.13 9.86
C VAL A 188 -6.75 -19.00 8.82
N LEU A 189 -5.55 -18.59 8.44
CA LEU A 189 -5.32 -17.52 7.48
C LEU A 189 -5.80 -17.91 6.06
N VAL A 190 -5.58 -19.15 5.64
CA VAL A 190 -6.07 -19.68 4.36
C VAL A 190 -7.59 -19.85 4.37
N GLU A 191 -8.19 -20.31 5.48
CA GLU A 191 -9.65 -20.37 5.65
C GLU A 191 -10.27 -18.98 5.55
N TRP A 192 -9.65 -17.98 6.18
CA TRP A 192 -10.07 -16.58 6.07
C TRP A 192 -9.99 -16.07 4.63
N LEU A 193 -8.89 -16.30 3.91
CA LEU A 193 -8.77 -15.94 2.48
C LEU A 193 -9.84 -16.62 1.62
N ASN A 194 -10.15 -17.89 1.89
CA ASN A 194 -11.20 -18.62 1.18
C ASN A 194 -12.59 -18.01 1.43
N SER A 195 -12.87 -17.57 2.66
CA SER A 195 -14.14 -16.89 2.98
C SER A 195 -14.32 -15.61 2.16
N ILE A 196 -13.26 -14.81 2.01
CA ILE A 196 -13.28 -13.60 1.20
C ILE A 196 -13.40 -13.96 -0.29
N CYS A 197 -12.66 -14.97 -0.76
CA CYS A 197 -12.75 -15.45 -2.14
C CYS A 197 -14.19 -15.83 -2.50
N ASN A 198 -14.91 -16.51 -1.61
CA ASN A 198 -16.32 -16.85 -1.80
C ASN A 198 -17.21 -15.61 -1.82
N TRP A 199 -17.01 -14.68 -0.88
CA TRP A 199 -17.72 -13.39 -0.90
C TRP A 199 -17.51 -12.62 -2.21
N ILE A 200 -16.29 -12.61 -2.75
CA ILE A 200 -15.98 -11.99 -4.04
C ILE A 200 -16.78 -12.67 -5.15
N LYS A 201 -16.80 -14.02 -5.22
CA LYS A 201 -17.56 -14.76 -6.26
C LYS A 201 -19.04 -14.35 -6.29
N GLU A 202 -19.64 -14.11 -5.12
CA GLU A 202 -21.04 -13.70 -4.99
C GLU A 202 -21.31 -12.24 -5.40
N ASN A 203 -20.28 -11.38 -5.35
CA ASN A 203 -20.44 -9.93 -5.51
C ASN A 203 -19.73 -9.36 -6.74
N ILE A 204 -18.80 -10.08 -7.38
CA ILE A 204 -17.96 -9.54 -8.46
C ILE A 204 -18.75 -9.17 -9.72
N ASN A 205 -19.91 -9.79 -9.93
CA ASN A 205 -20.80 -9.52 -11.07
C ASN A 205 -21.91 -8.50 -10.77
N ARG A 206 -22.16 -8.17 -9.49
CA ARG A 206 -23.12 -7.13 -9.09
C ARG A 206 -22.58 -5.77 -9.46
#